data_AF-A0A8T6GQE7-F1
#
_entry.id   AF-A0A8T6GQE7-F1
#
_cell.length_a   1.000
_cell.length_b   1.000
_cell.length_c   1.000
_cell.angle_alpha   90.00
_cell.angle_beta   90.00
_cell.angle_gamma   90.00
#
_symmetry.space_group_name_H-M   'P 1'
#
loop_
_entity.id
_entity.type
_entity.pdbx_description
1 polymer ?
#
loop_
_entity_poly.entity_id
_entity_poly.type
_entity_poly.pdbx_seq_one_letter_code
_entity_poly.pdbx_strand_id
1 'polypeptide(L)'
;MDADSDDEPYVPKPTPTPIHDTLNHLPPGIQVSNWHDGAQGQQVDHIGVGRADLVARGILNAVDVWGYITPGIEVCFAQQPGRIVFLDDAYMPRQLFDLSAYQRDGMTCATIDRAGTVVLLRGDSPPPIQPVAEPQSSQPEPSQPQILSDCEVWLWETVNFRESPPDGPVIIVTGLREWLPASEKQHGYFKVRRWATEGWISGDYVYTRGDCGD
;
A
#
# COMPACT_ATOMS: atom_id res chain seq x y z
N MET A 1 -48.33 -13.57 44.62
CA MET A 1 -47.91 -14.08 43.30
C MET A 1 -47.69 -12.83 42.49
N ASP A 2 -46.52 -12.25 42.71
CA ASP A 2 -46.17 -10.90 42.32
C ASP A 2 -45.27 -11.03 41.09
N ALA A 3 -45.79 -10.62 39.95
CA ALA A 3 -45.03 -10.50 38.72
C ALA A 3 -44.67 -9.02 38.58
N ASP A 4 -43.49 -8.68 39.07
CA ASP A 4 -42.81 -7.43 38.78
C ASP A 4 -42.18 -7.56 37.39
N SER A 5 -42.51 -6.66 36.49
CA SER A 5 -41.92 -6.57 35.15
C SER A 5 -41.64 -5.09 34.89
N ASP A 6 -40.51 -4.66 35.44
CA ASP A 6 -39.80 -3.44 35.07
C ASP A 6 -39.36 -3.54 33.59
N ASP A 7 -40.27 -3.21 32.68
CA ASP A 7 -39.96 -2.97 31.26
C ASP A 7 -39.57 -1.49 31.13
N GLU A 8 -38.30 -1.18 31.41
CA GLU A 8 -37.78 0.16 31.14
C GLU A 8 -37.83 0.43 29.63
N PRO A 9 -38.36 1.59 29.19
CA PRO A 9 -38.50 1.89 27.79
C PRO A 9 -37.13 1.95 27.11
N TYR A 10 -36.97 1.22 26.01
CA TYR A 10 -35.78 1.25 25.19
C TYR A 10 -35.47 2.69 24.75
N VAL A 11 -34.42 3.28 25.33
CA VAL A 11 -33.82 4.52 24.84
C VAL A 11 -32.75 4.13 23.83
N PRO A 12 -32.91 4.48 22.53
CA PRO A 12 -31.86 4.22 21.56
C PRO A 12 -30.59 4.94 22.01
N LYS A 13 -29.53 4.18 22.30
CA LYS A 13 -28.22 4.78 22.51
C LYS A 13 -27.82 5.45 21.20
N PRO A 14 -27.46 6.75 21.21
CA PRO A 14 -26.92 7.40 20.02
C PRO A 14 -25.77 6.55 19.49
N THR A 15 -25.83 6.16 18.22
CA THR A 15 -24.66 5.60 17.54
C THR A 15 -23.54 6.64 17.70
N PRO A 16 -22.36 6.26 18.22
CA PRO A 16 -21.24 7.18 18.28
C PRO A 16 -21.05 7.80 16.89
N THR A 17 -21.12 9.13 16.82
CA THR A 17 -20.83 9.85 15.57
C THR A 17 -19.46 9.38 15.08
N PRO A 18 -19.29 9.01 13.80
CA PRO A 18 -17.99 8.69 13.26
C PRO A 18 -17.02 9.80 13.63
N ILE A 19 -15.86 9.44 14.19
CA ILE A 19 -14.82 10.42 14.50
C ILE A 19 -14.34 10.97 13.16
N HIS A 20 -14.81 12.15 12.78
CA HIS A 20 -14.42 12.80 11.53
C HIS A 20 -13.00 13.39 11.59
N ASP A 21 -12.31 13.23 12.72
CA ASP A 21 -11.04 13.87 13.04
C ASP A 21 -10.01 12.89 13.64
N THR A 22 -9.88 11.72 13.03
CA THR A 22 -8.96 10.68 13.54
C THR A 22 -7.49 11.12 13.52
N LEU A 23 -7.12 12.05 12.63
CA LEU A 23 -5.77 12.61 12.53
C LEU A 23 -5.35 13.44 13.75
N ASN A 24 -6.28 14.16 14.41
CA ASN A 24 -5.99 14.85 15.67
C ASN A 24 -5.95 13.92 16.89
N HIS A 25 -6.38 12.66 16.75
CA HIS A 25 -6.41 11.67 17.82
C HIS A 25 -5.30 10.63 17.72
N LEU A 26 -4.30 10.86 16.87
CA LEU A 26 -3.12 10.02 16.79
C LEU A 26 -2.33 10.05 18.11
N PRO A 27 -1.68 8.93 18.48
CA PRO A 27 -0.94 8.86 19.73
C PRO A 27 0.23 9.87 19.78
N PRO A 28 0.68 10.23 20.99
CA PRO A 28 1.76 11.19 21.17
C PRO A 28 3.01 10.80 20.35
N GLY A 29 3.54 11.78 19.63
CA GLY A 29 4.72 11.60 18.79
C GLY A 29 4.44 11.22 17.34
N ILE A 30 3.18 11.22 16.91
CA ILE A 30 2.78 11.32 15.50
C ILE A 30 1.96 12.59 15.35
N GLN A 31 2.31 13.42 14.37
CA GLN A 31 1.54 14.62 14.03
C GLN A 31 1.26 14.61 12.53
N VAL A 32 0.03 14.91 12.16
CA VAL A 32 -0.35 15.10 10.75
C VAL A 32 -0.91 16.51 10.60
N SER A 33 -0.34 17.27 9.68
CA SER A 33 -0.66 18.69 9.42
C SER A 33 -1.07 18.89 7.96
N ASN A 34 -1.70 20.04 7.70
CA ASN A 34 -2.15 20.45 6.37
C ASN A 34 -3.18 19.50 5.72
N TRP A 35 -3.97 18.79 6.54
CA TRP A 35 -5.07 17.95 6.10
C TRP A 35 -6.39 18.74 6.05
N HIS A 36 -7.38 18.22 5.32
CA HIS A 36 -8.72 18.79 5.20
C HIS A 36 -9.78 17.83 5.73
N ASP A 37 -10.97 18.36 6.05
CA ASP A 37 -12.13 17.58 6.46
C ASP A 37 -12.37 16.38 5.52
N GLY A 38 -12.45 15.18 6.12
CA GLY A 38 -12.57 13.92 5.40
C GLY A 38 -11.26 13.15 5.23
N ALA A 39 -10.10 13.76 5.52
CA ALA A 39 -8.87 13.02 5.75
C ALA A 39 -8.96 12.28 7.09
N GLN A 40 -8.44 11.06 7.12
CA GLN A 40 -8.47 10.16 8.27
C GLN A 40 -7.10 9.52 8.44
N GLY A 41 -6.80 9.05 9.64
CA GLY A 41 -5.60 8.27 9.86
C GLY A 41 -5.59 7.47 11.16
N GLN A 42 -4.71 6.47 11.19
CA GLN A 42 -4.54 5.58 12.33
C GLN A 42 -3.08 5.15 12.42
N GLN A 43 -2.54 5.14 13.63
CA GLN A 43 -1.25 4.49 13.86
C GLN A 43 -1.38 2.99 13.60
N VAL A 44 -0.48 2.44 12.81
CA VAL A 44 -0.42 1.00 12.51
C VAL A 44 0.89 0.41 12.99
N ASP A 45 0.86 -0.87 13.33
CA ASP A 45 2.05 -1.63 13.72
C ASP A 45 2.63 -2.40 12.52
N HIS A 46 3.61 -3.26 12.81
CA HIS A 46 4.25 -4.11 11.80
C HIS A 46 3.27 -5.05 11.05
N ILE A 47 2.15 -5.44 11.67
CA ILE A 47 1.11 -6.24 11.02
C ILE A 47 0.31 -5.37 10.05
N GLY A 48 -0.07 -4.16 10.46
CA GLY A 48 -0.80 -3.21 9.59
C GLY A 48 0.03 -2.71 8.39
N VAL A 49 1.35 -2.60 8.57
CA VAL A 49 2.30 -2.32 7.48
C VAL A 49 2.38 -3.48 6.48
N GLY A 50 2.24 -4.73 6.93
CA GLY A 50 2.06 -5.90 6.07
C GLY A 50 3.26 -6.24 5.16
N ARG A 51 4.47 -5.79 5.49
CA ARG A 51 5.68 -5.97 4.66
C ARG A 51 6.90 -6.42 5.46
N ALA A 52 7.26 -7.70 5.31
CA ALA A 52 8.34 -8.33 6.07
C ALA A 52 9.71 -7.66 5.87
N ASP A 53 9.97 -7.11 4.67
CA ASP A 53 11.20 -6.40 4.36
C ASP A 53 11.34 -5.06 5.12
N LEU A 54 10.22 -4.41 5.45
CA LEU A 54 10.23 -3.22 6.32
C LEU A 54 10.38 -3.60 7.79
N VAL A 55 9.73 -4.67 8.23
CA VAL A 55 9.88 -5.21 9.59
C VAL A 55 11.35 -5.53 9.87
N ALA A 56 12.04 -6.19 8.93
CA ALA A 56 13.46 -6.51 9.04
C ALA A 56 14.36 -5.25 9.13
N ARG A 57 13.96 -4.15 8.47
CA ARG A 57 14.66 -2.85 8.54
C ARG A 57 14.40 -2.07 9.83
N GLY A 58 13.47 -2.54 10.67
CA GLY A 58 13.18 -1.95 11.97
C GLY A 58 12.25 -0.74 11.87
N ILE A 59 10.95 -1.02 11.76
CA ILE A 59 9.89 0.00 11.85
C ILE A 59 9.92 0.62 13.25
N LEU A 60 10.10 1.94 13.30
CA LEU A 60 9.99 2.72 14.53
C LEU A 60 8.55 3.16 14.78
N ASN A 61 7.88 3.59 13.72
CA ASN A 61 6.49 4.04 13.77
C ASN A 61 5.86 4.01 12.38
N ALA A 62 4.54 3.95 12.30
CA ALA A 62 3.82 4.03 11.05
C ALA A 62 2.42 4.62 11.25
N VAL A 63 1.95 5.39 10.28
CA VAL A 63 0.59 5.93 10.25
C VAL A 63 -0.01 5.65 8.89
N ASP A 64 -1.19 5.07 8.91
CA ASP A 64 -2.03 4.91 7.73
C ASP A 64 -2.89 6.16 7.57
N VAL A 65 -2.95 6.71 6.35
CA VAL A 65 -3.63 7.97 6.04
C VAL A 65 -4.54 7.77 4.83
N TRP A 66 -5.83 8.02 4.98
CA TRP A 66 -6.84 7.75 3.94
C TRP A 66 -7.97 8.79 3.90
N GLY A 67 -8.91 8.62 2.98
CA GLY A 67 -10.04 9.53 2.79
C GLY A 67 -9.70 10.66 1.80
N TYR A 68 -10.07 11.90 2.13
CA TYR A 68 -9.83 13.05 1.25
C TYR A 68 -8.40 13.60 1.43
N ILE A 69 -7.47 13.09 0.61
CA ILE A 69 -6.06 13.47 0.65
C ILE A 69 -5.74 14.50 -0.43
N THR A 70 -5.12 15.61 -0.03
CA THR A 70 -4.63 16.65 -0.94
C THR A 70 -3.10 16.70 -0.94
N PRO A 71 -2.49 17.25 -2.01
CA PRO A 71 -1.05 17.44 -2.06
C PRO A 71 -0.51 18.29 -0.90
N GLY A 72 0.50 17.77 -0.21
CA GLY A 72 1.22 18.51 0.83
C GLY A 72 0.74 18.24 2.25
N ILE A 73 -0.06 17.20 2.48
CA ILE A 73 -0.26 16.70 3.85
C ILE A 73 1.12 16.32 4.41
N GLU A 74 1.43 16.80 5.60
CA GLU A 74 2.71 16.56 6.26
C GLU A 74 2.50 15.58 7.40
N VAL A 75 3.37 14.57 7.47
CA VAL A 75 3.38 13.55 8.52
C VAL A 75 4.70 13.62 9.25
N CYS A 76 4.65 13.80 10.57
CA CYS A 76 5.79 14.01 11.43
C CYS A 76 5.83 12.99 12.58
N PHE A 77 7.05 12.54 12.91
CA PHE A 77 7.33 11.57 13.95
C PHE A 77 8.35 12.13 14.95
N ALA A 78 8.02 12.13 16.24
CA ALA A 78 8.88 12.66 17.30
C ALA A 78 10.02 11.72 17.73
N GLN A 79 10.15 10.57 17.07
CA GLN A 79 11.23 9.60 17.33
C GLN A 79 12.57 10.07 16.72
N GLN A 80 13.63 9.31 17.00
CA GLN A 80 14.98 9.58 16.46
C GLN A 80 14.96 9.79 14.93
N PRO A 81 15.88 10.60 14.39
CA PRO A 81 16.04 10.75 12.95
C PRO A 81 16.10 9.41 12.25
N GLY A 82 15.28 9.25 11.23
CA GLY A 82 15.12 8.01 10.51
C GLY A 82 14.78 8.24 9.05
N ARG A 83 14.67 7.13 8.32
CA ARG A 83 14.23 7.15 6.93
C ARG A 83 12.72 7.04 6.91
N ILE A 84 12.05 7.93 6.17
CA ILE A 84 10.61 7.81 5.95
C ILE A 84 10.37 7.17 4.59
N VAL A 85 9.53 6.15 4.58
CA VAL A 85 9.05 5.50 3.37
C VAL A 85 7.52 5.55 3.33
N PHE A 86 6.96 5.38 2.15
CA PHE A 86 5.53 5.43 1.88
C PHE A 86 5.08 4.15 1.20
N LEU A 87 4.05 3.53 1.73
CA LEU A 87 3.32 2.43 1.11
C LEU A 87 2.07 2.98 0.46
N ASP A 88 2.09 3.01 -0.85
CA ASP A 88 1.07 3.67 -1.65
C ASP A 88 -0.12 2.74 -1.90
N ASP A 89 -1.29 3.15 -1.42
CA ASP A 89 -2.54 2.40 -1.55
C ASP A 89 -3.15 2.46 -2.95
N ALA A 90 -2.63 3.32 -3.83
CA ALA A 90 -2.99 3.27 -5.25
C ALA A 90 -2.53 1.96 -5.92
N TYR A 91 -1.64 1.21 -5.29
CA TYR A 91 -1.07 -0.03 -5.81
C TYR A 91 -1.45 -1.23 -4.94
N MET A 92 -1.58 -2.39 -5.59
CA MET A 92 -1.79 -3.68 -4.92
C MET A 92 -0.88 -4.72 -5.61
N PRO A 93 0.10 -5.29 -4.89
CA PRO A 93 0.50 -4.94 -3.51
C PRO A 93 0.98 -3.48 -3.41
N ARG A 94 0.89 -2.89 -2.20
CA ARG A 94 1.30 -1.49 -1.97
C ARG A 94 2.75 -1.27 -2.39
N GLN A 95 2.99 -0.28 -3.23
CA GLN A 95 4.35 0.08 -3.67
C GLN A 95 5.07 0.86 -2.58
N LEU A 96 6.37 0.59 -2.47
CA LEU A 96 7.24 1.30 -1.54
C LEU A 96 7.95 2.45 -2.24
N PHE A 97 7.75 3.66 -1.74
CA PHE A 97 8.47 4.84 -2.15
C PHE A 97 9.30 5.39 -1.01
N ASP A 98 10.46 5.92 -1.34
CA ASP A 98 11.23 6.73 -0.41
C ASP A 98 10.73 8.15 -0.38
N LEU A 99 10.46 8.68 0.81
CA LEU A 99 10.11 10.08 0.98
C LEU A 99 11.34 10.88 1.41
N SER A 100 11.45 12.10 0.87
CA SER A 100 12.44 13.08 1.32
C SER A 100 12.11 13.53 2.74
N ALA A 101 12.71 12.86 3.72
CA ALA A 101 12.56 13.21 5.12
C ALA A 101 13.33 14.50 5.47
N TYR A 102 12.74 15.34 6.30
CA TYR A 102 13.37 16.55 6.84
C TYR A 102 13.09 16.68 8.34
N GLN A 103 13.86 17.52 9.03
CA GLN A 103 13.66 17.78 10.45
C GLN A 103 12.87 19.07 10.65
N ARG A 104 11.83 19.02 11.47
CA ARG A 104 11.03 20.19 11.87
C ARG A 104 10.62 20.04 13.33
N ASP A 105 10.91 21.03 14.16
CA ASP A 105 10.55 21.05 15.58
C ASP A 105 11.00 19.80 16.37
N GLY A 106 12.14 19.22 15.99
CA GLY A 106 12.68 18.00 16.61
C GLY A 106 11.99 16.70 16.17
N MET A 107 11.12 16.76 15.16
CA MET A 107 10.47 15.61 14.53
C MET A 107 11.04 15.33 13.14
N THR A 108 11.01 14.06 12.74
CA THR A 108 11.28 13.64 11.36
C THR A 108 9.98 13.69 10.58
N CYS A 109 9.92 14.53 9.56
CA CYS A 109 8.73 14.81 8.78
C CYS A 109 8.91 14.47 7.30
N ALA A 110 7.81 14.16 6.62
CA ALA A 110 7.73 14.05 5.18
C ALA A 110 6.34 14.49 4.69
N THR A 111 6.24 14.86 3.42
CA THR A 111 4.96 15.20 2.78
C THR A 111 4.46 14.06 1.90
N ILE A 112 3.13 13.92 1.86
CA ILE A 112 2.41 13.01 0.98
C ILE A 112 1.38 13.78 0.16
N ASP A 113 0.95 13.19 -0.94
CA ASP A 113 -0.07 13.75 -1.84
C ASP A 113 -1.22 12.79 -2.15
N ARG A 114 -1.21 11.60 -1.54
CA ARG A 114 -2.19 10.54 -1.74
C ARG A 114 -2.27 9.60 -0.54
N ALA A 115 -3.31 8.78 -0.52
CA ALA A 115 -3.58 7.84 0.54
C ALA A 115 -2.57 6.69 0.59
N GLY A 116 -2.24 6.25 1.80
CA GLY A 116 -1.31 5.16 2.03
C GLY A 116 -0.70 5.21 3.43
N THR A 117 0.25 4.31 3.67
CA THR A 117 0.93 4.18 4.96
C THR A 117 2.29 4.85 4.94
N VAL A 118 2.50 5.85 5.79
CA VAL A 118 3.80 6.49 6.01
C VAL A 118 4.52 5.76 7.14
N VAL A 119 5.74 5.28 6.89
CA VAL A 119 6.50 4.44 7.82
C VAL A 119 7.83 5.11 8.13
N LEU A 120 8.10 5.35 9.41
CA LEU A 120 9.42 5.72 9.91
C LEU A 120 10.23 4.45 10.20
N LEU A 121 11.31 4.27 9.47
CA LEU A 121 12.31 3.23 9.72
C LEU A 121 13.45 3.80 10.56
N ARG A 122 14.12 2.92 11.30
CA ARG A 122 15.41 3.25 11.91
C ARG A 122 16.35 3.77 10.82
N GLY A 123 16.96 4.93 11.05
CA GLY A 123 17.98 5.42 10.13
C GLY A 123 19.13 4.40 10.10
N ASP A 124 19.50 3.94 8.91
CA ASP A 124 20.82 3.37 8.72
C ASP A 124 21.80 4.49 9.05
N SER A 125 22.45 4.41 10.22
CA SER A 125 23.70 5.13 10.38
C SER A 125 24.59 4.64 9.23
N PRO A 126 25.23 5.52 8.43
CA PRO A 126 26.17 5.05 7.44
C PRO A 126 27.16 4.15 8.17
N PRO A 127 27.43 2.93 7.70
CA PRO A 127 28.54 2.16 8.25
C PRO A 127 29.78 3.06 8.20
N PRO A 128 30.65 3.05 9.23
CA PRO A 128 31.89 3.82 9.19
C PRO A 128 32.58 3.50 7.87
N ILE A 129 32.96 4.55 7.13
CA ILE A 129 33.60 4.47 5.81
C ILE A 129 34.82 3.57 5.93
N GLN A 130 34.64 2.29 5.59
CA GLN A 130 35.74 1.38 5.30
C GLN A 130 35.92 1.41 3.78
N PRO A 131 37.12 1.69 3.27
CA PRO A 131 37.34 1.61 1.84
C PRO A 131 37.38 0.14 1.39
N VAL A 132 36.77 -0.10 0.22
CA VAL A 132 36.89 -1.27 -0.71
C VAL A 132 35.98 -2.48 -0.38
N ALA A 133 35.12 -3.02 -1.25
CA ALA A 133 35.06 -3.07 -2.72
C ALA A 133 33.66 -2.74 -3.29
N GLU A 134 33.59 -2.36 -4.57
CA GLU A 134 32.35 -2.10 -5.32
C GLU A 134 31.31 -3.22 -5.14
N PRO A 135 30.05 -2.91 -4.78
CA PRO A 135 28.98 -3.88 -4.89
C PRO A 135 28.75 -4.16 -6.38
N GLN A 136 28.99 -5.39 -6.81
CA GLN A 136 28.46 -5.86 -8.09
C GLN A 136 26.95 -5.76 -8.01
N SER A 137 26.39 -4.84 -8.81
CA SER A 137 24.97 -4.70 -9.05
C SER A 137 24.41 -6.02 -9.59
N SER A 138 23.82 -6.84 -8.73
CA SER A 138 22.74 -7.74 -9.16
C SER A 138 21.49 -6.88 -9.34
N GLN A 139 21.54 -6.01 -10.35
CA GLN A 139 20.36 -5.44 -10.96
C GLN A 139 19.59 -6.62 -11.57
N PRO A 140 18.31 -6.87 -11.24
CA PRO A 140 17.54 -7.83 -12.01
C PRO A 140 17.55 -7.32 -13.45
N GLU A 141 18.12 -8.14 -14.33
CA GLU A 141 18.13 -7.92 -15.77
C GLU A 141 16.69 -7.60 -16.21
N PRO A 142 16.44 -6.63 -17.10
CA PRO A 142 15.10 -6.38 -17.59
C PRO A 142 14.60 -7.63 -18.31
N SER A 143 13.82 -8.46 -17.60
CA SER A 143 13.18 -9.63 -18.16
C SER A 143 12.27 -9.17 -19.28
N GLN A 144 12.73 -9.40 -20.52
CA GLN A 144 11.95 -9.15 -21.72
C GLN A 144 10.62 -9.91 -21.63
N PRO A 145 9.52 -9.35 -22.17
CA PRO A 145 8.23 -10.04 -22.17
C PRO A 145 8.35 -11.41 -22.83
N GLN A 146 7.99 -12.46 -22.11
CA GLN A 146 7.89 -13.80 -22.67
C GLN A 146 6.62 -13.88 -23.50
N ILE A 147 6.74 -14.15 -24.80
CA ILE A 147 5.59 -14.31 -25.69
C ILE A 147 4.95 -15.69 -25.42
N LEU A 148 3.63 -15.71 -25.24
CA LEU A 148 2.82 -16.90 -25.00
C LEU A 148 1.97 -17.17 -26.24
N SER A 149 1.82 -18.45 -26.60
CA SER A 149 1.10 -18.85 -27.83
C SER A 149 -0.10 -19.79 -27.57
N ASP A 150 -0.19 -20.38 -26.38
CA ASP A 150 -1.32 -21.23 -25.95
C ASP A 150 -1.56 -21.09 -24.44
N CYS A 151 -1.71 -19.84 -23.95
CA CYS A 151 -1.98 -19.58 -22.54
C CYS A 151 -3.35 -18.95 -22.35
N GLU A 152 -4.14 -19.53 -21.45
CA GLU A 152 -5.37 -18.94 -20.95
C GLU A 152 -5.29 -18.73 -19.45
N VAL A 153 -5.87 -17.62 -18.98
CA VAL A 153 -5.90 -17.23 -17.58
C VAL A 153 -7.33 -16.98 -17.12
N TRP A 154 -7.68 -17.50 -15.94
CA TRP A 154 -8.97 -17.32 -15.30
C TRP A 154 -8.79 -16.62 -13.97
N LEU A 155 -9.50 -15.51 -13.75
CA LEU A 155 -9.43 -14.77 -12.50
C LEU A 155 -10.29 -15.45 -11.44
N TRP A 156 -9.72 -15.73 -10.27
CA TRP A 156 -10.49 -16.30 -9.15
C TRP A 156 -10.97 -15.26 -8.15
N GLU A 157 -10.45 -14.04 -8.26
CA GLU A 157 -10.74 -12.87 -7.44
C GLU A 157 -10.92 -11.63 -8.33
N THR A 158 -11.27 -10.50 -7.72
CA THR A 158 -11.26 -9.22 -8.43
C THR A 158 -9.83 -8.68 -8.47
N VAL A 159 -9.29 -8.41 -9.66
CA VAL A 159 -7.89 -8.03 -9.89
C VAL A 159 -7.78 -6.69 -10.60
N ASN A 160 -6.66 -6.00 -10.41
CA ASN A 160 -6.35 -4.79 -11.15
C ASN A 160 -5.89 -5.13 -12.58
N PHE A 161 -6.46 -4.45 -13.57
CA PHE A 161 -6.04 -4.46 -14.97
C PHE A 161 -5.14 -3.24 -15.23
N ARG A 162 -3.87 -3.46 -15.58
CA ARG A 162 -2.83 -2.42 -15.62
C ARG A 162 -2.34 -2.11 -17.03
N GLU A 163 -1.81 -0.90 -17.24
CA GLU A 163 -1.15 -0.53 -18.51
C GLU A 163 0.23 -1.21 -18.67
N SER A 164 0.97 -1.37 -17.58
CA SER A 164 2.29 -2.03 -17.57
C SER A 164 2.57 -2.73 -16.23
N PRO A 165 3.36 -3.82 -16.22
CA PRO A 165 3.75 -4.52 -15.01
C PRO A 165 5.16 -4.10 -14.52
N PRO A 166 5.50 -4.29 -13.24
CA PRO A 166 4.57 -4.58 -12.14
C PRO A 166 3.84 -3.32 -11.65
N ASP A 167 4.32 -2.13 -12.06
CA ASP A 167 4.08 -0.87 -11.37
C ASP A 167 3.27 0.17 -12.15
N GLY A 168 2.64 -0.22 -13.26
CA GLY A 168 1.86 0.68 -14.10
C GLY A 168 0.50 1.08 -13.53
N PRO A 169 -0.10 2.18 -14.04
CA PRO A 169 -1.44 2.63 -13.69
C PRO A 169 -2.49 1.54 -13.84
N VAL A 170 -3.47 1.52 -12.92
CA VAL A 170 -4.65 0.67 -13.03
C VAL A 170 -5.62 1.31 -14.02
N ILE A 171 -5.90 0.61 -15.11
CA ILE A 171 -6.91 0.97 -16.11
C ILE A 171 -8.31 0.76 -15.51
N ILE A 172 -8.53 -0.42 -14.92
CA ILE A 172 -9.81 -0.82 -14.31
C ILE A 172 -9.61 -1.99 -13.32
N VAL A 173 -10.53 -2.14 -12.38
CA VAL A 173 -10.62 -3.29 -11.47
C VAL A 173 -11.61 -4.31 -12.04
N THR A 174 -11.25 -5.59 -12.16
CA THR A 174 -12.04 -6.60 -12.88
C THR A 174 -12.04 -7.97 -12.23
N GLY A 175 -13.20 -8.62 -12.12
CA GLY A 175 -13.36 -9.97 -11.54
C GLY A 175 -14.00 -10.93 -12.53
N LEU A 176 -13.54 -10.88 -13.78
CA LEU A 176 -14.14 -11.63 -14.88
C LEU A 176 -14.15 -13.13 -14.58
N ARG A 177 -15.29 -13.76 -14.83
CA ARG A 177 -15.51 -15.20 -14.66
C ARG A 177 -15.50 -15.88 -16.02
N GLU A 178 -14.43 -15.68 -16.78
CA GLU A 178 -14.19 -16.31 -18.08
C GLU A 178 -12.69 -16.57 -18.29
N TRP A 179 -12.35 -17.50 -19.17
CA TRP A 179 -10.97 -17.76 -19.59
C TRP A 179 -10.55 -16.69 -20.60
N LEU A 180 -9.45 -16.01 -20.33
CA LEU A 180 -8.90 -14.97 -21.20
C LEU A 180 -7.59 -15.45 -21.83
N PRO A 181 -7.39 -15.28 -23.15
CA PRO A 181 -6.12 -15.58 -23.77
C PRO A 181 -5.06 -14.59 -23.29
N ALA A 182 -3.91 -15.11 -22.86
CA ALA A 182 -2.74 -14.34 -22.50
C ALA A 182 -1.68 -14.40 -23.62
N SER A 183 -1.17 -13.25 -24.03
CA SER A 183 -0.20 -13.14 -25.13
C SER A 183 1.23 -12.96 -24.66
N GLU A 184 1.43 -12.43 -23.45
CA GLU A 184 2.75 -12.15 -22.88
C GLU A 184 2.77 -12.40 -21.37
N LYS A 185 3.91 -12.85 -20.84
CA LYS A 185 4.21 -12.88 -19.39
C LYS A 185 5.41 -11.99 -19.09
N GLN A 186 5.28 -11.10 -18.12
CA GLN A 186 6.37 -10.23 -17.70
C GLN A 186 6.25 -9.89 -16.21
N HIS A 187 7.34 -10.06 -15.45
CA HIS A 187 7.37 -9.80 -14.00
C HIS A 187 6.25 -10.50 -13.20
N GLY A 188 5.82 -11.69 -13.63
CA GLY A 188 4.71 -12.41 -12.99
C GLY A 188 3.31 -11.93 -13.39
N TYR A 189 3.19 -11.04 -14.37
CA TYR A 189 1.90 -10.57 -14.91
C TYR A 189 1.64 -11.17 -16.29
N PHE A 190 0.36 -11.41 -16.60
CA PHE A 190 -0.12 -11.85 -17.91
C PHE A 190 -0.76 -10.68 -18.65
N LYS A 191 -0.32 -10.45 -19.89
CA LYS A 191 -0.98 -9.51 -20.79
C LYS A 191 -2.18 -10.19 -21.43
N VAL A 192 -3.36 -9.65 -21.20
CA VAL A 192 -4.61 -10.16 -21.77
C VAL A 192 -5.31 -9.06 -22.55
N ARG A 193 -6.03 -9.47 -23.59
CA ARG A 193 -6.85 -8.57 -24.39
C ARG A 193 -8.32 -8.73 -24.04
N ARG A 194 -8.97 -7.63 -23.67
CA ARG A 194 -10.40 -7.56 -23.44
C ARG A 194 -11.04 -6.62 -24.46
N TRP A 195 -11.80 -7.17 -25.40
CA TRP A 195 -12.41 -6.41 -26.51
C TRP A 195 -11.38 -5.51 -27.24
N ALA A 196 -11.43 -4.19 -26.99
CA ALA A 196 -10.53 -3.19 -27.57
C ALA A 196 -9.40 -2.74 -26.63
N THR A 197 -9.35 -3.23 -25.39
CA THR A 197 -8.38 -2.81 -24.37
C THR A 197 -7.43 -3.96 -24.04
N GLU A 198 -6.14 -3.72 -24.18
CA GLU A 198 -5.07 -4.62 -23.74
C GLU A 198 -4.48 -4.12 -22.43
N GLY A 199 -4.07 -5.04 -21.58
CA GLY A 199 -3.53 -4.72 -20.27
C GLY A 199 -3.04 -5.95 -19.53
N TRP A 200 -2.47 -5.72 -18.36
CA TRP A 200 -1.75 -6.72 -17.57
C TRP A 200 -2.51 -7.07 -16.30
N ILE A 201 -2.60 -8.36 -16.00
CA ILE A 201 -3.17 -8.88 -14.75
C ILE A 201 -2.10 -9.67 -13.99
N SER A 202 -2.09 -9.57 -12.65
CA SER A 202 -1.13 -10.31 -11.84
C SER A 202 -1.41 -11.81 -11.89
N GLY A 203 -0.33 -12.60 -12.06
CA GLY A 203 -0.34 -14.04 -12.03
C GLY A 203 -0.74 -14.64 -10.68
N ASP A 204 -0.60 -13.89 -9.58
CA ASP A 204 -0.95 -14.36 -8.23
C ASP A 204 -2.47 -14.59 -8.07
N TYR A 205 -3.27 -13.93 -8.91
CA TYR A 205 -4.72 -13.91 -8.83
C TYR A 205 -5.41 -14.63 -10.00
N VAL A 206 -4.69 -15.49 -10.72
CA VAL A 206 -5.24 -16.25 -11.84
C VAL A 206 -4.93 -17.74 -11.74
N TYR A 207 -5.85 -18.56 -12.24
CA TYR A 207 -5.55 -19.92 -12.67
C TYR A 207 -5.05 -19.88 -14.11
N THR A 208 -4.04 -20.67 -14.43
CA THR A 208 -3.49 -20.79 -15.78
C THR A 208 -3.90 -22.12 -16.41
N ARG A 209 -4.05 -22.15 -17.74
CA ARG A 209 -4.21 -23.36 -18.53
C ARG A 209 -3.44 -23.23 -19.84
N GLY A 210 -2.75 -24.29 -20.24
CA GLY A 210 -1.92 -24.32 -21.45
C GLY A 210 -0.46 -23.97 -21.18
N ASP A 211 0.26 -23.48 -22.18
CA ASP A 211 1.67 -23.10 -22.11
C ASP A 211 1.82 -21.62 -21.69
N CYS A 212 1.84 -21.40 -20.37
CA CYS A 212 1.84 -20.07 -19.76
C CYS A 212 3.23 -19.58 -19.32
N GLY A 213 4.30 -20.33 -19.62
CA GLY A 213 5.64 -20.08 -19.10
C GLY A 213 5.70 -20.28 -17.58
N ASP A 214 6.66 -21.07 -17.10
CA ASP A 214 6.84 -21.29 -15.66
C ASP A 214 7.18 -19.97 -14.91
#